data_AF-A0AAV1W7V2-F1
#
_entry.id   AF-A0AAV1W7V2-F1
#
_cell.length_a   1.000
_cell.length_b   1.000
_cell.length_c   1.000
_cell.angle_alpha   90.00
_cell.angle_beta   90.00
_cell.angle_gamma   90.00
#
_symmetry.space_group_name_H-M   'P 1'
#
loop_
_entity.id
_entity.type
_entity.pdbx_description
1 polymer ?
#
loop_
_entity_poly.entity_id
_entity_poly.type
_entity_poly.pdbx_seq_one_letter_code
_entity_poly.pdbx_strand_id
1 'polypeptide(L)'
;MSTPQKPLSLLTIFFFFFLSPSISTNPPTPSPWPHQFHALLFMNRTNTLQKLDLWYDWPNGRNFNIIQDQLNGVVKYDLEWNNGTSFMYTLDPYNKECEVVHVGVGILRPDWLEGGNYLGQERVDNFLCNVWEKVDFIWYYEDVVTKRPVKWIFYTGYTAHVMTFEVGAVLDDPNWQAPLYCFSEAEKERVSPILEPAMKGGSFSRLMRGIDHTADDM
;
A
#
# COMPACT_ATOMS: atom_id res chain seq x y z
N MET A 1 -43.15 -76.52 -17.67
CA MET A 1 -42.16 -76.18 -16.62
C MET A 1 -41.17 -75.22 -17.21
N SER A 2 -41.25 -73.96 -16.81
CA SER A 2 -40.45 -72.83 -17.30
C SER A 2 -39.21 -72.64 -16.41
N THR A 3 -38.09 -72.28 -17.01
CA THR A 3 -36.95 -71.67 -16.30
C THR A 3 -36.60 -70.37 -17.01
N PRO A 4 -36.75 -69.20 -16.37
CA PRO A 4 -36.38 -67.93 -16.96
C PRO A 4 -34.88 -67.66 -16.75
N GLN A 5 -34.16 -67.39 -17.84
CA GLN A 5 -32.80 -66.86 -17.81
C GLN A 5 -32.86 -65.37 -17.41
N LYS A 6 -32.21 -65.02 -16.31
CA LYS A 6 -32.04 -63.62 -15.90
C LYS A 6 -30.89 -62.98 -16.69
N PRO A 7 -31.05 -61.79 -17.27
CA PRO A 7 -29.94 -61.06 -17.86
C PRO A 7 -29.03 -60.53 -16.74
N LEU A 8 -27.76 -60.92 -16.78
CA LEU A 8 -26.73 -60.41 -15.89
C LEU A 8 -26.35 -59.00 -16.37
N SER A 9 -26.96 -57.98 -15.76
CA SER A 9 -26.62 -56.58 -16.01
C SER A 9 -25.24 -56.27 -15.43
N LEU A 10 -24.23 -56.12 -16.31
CA LEU A 10 -22.93 -55.58 -15.93
C LEU A 10 -23.08 -54.07 -15.68
N LEU A 11 -23.11 -53.68 -14.41
CA LEU A 11 -23.04 -52.28 -14.00
C LEU A 11 -21.57 -51.82 -14.05
N THR A 12 -21.13 -51.28 -15.19
CA THR A 12 -19.83 -50.61 -15.32
C THR A 12 -19.85 -49.32 -14.50
N ILE A 13 -19.24 -49.33 -13.32
CA ILE A 13 -18.97 -48.13 -12.52
C ILE A 13 -17.85 -47.37 -13.22
N PHE A 14 -18.19 -46.29 -13.92
CA PHE A 14 -17.23 -45.31 -14.44
C PHE A 14 -16.71 -44.52 -13.24
N PHE A 15 -15.59 -44.95 -12.67
CA PHE A 15 -14.86 -44.19 -11.65
C PHE A 15 -14.24 -42.98 -12.37
N PHE A 16 -14.94 -41.84 -12.38
CA PHE A 16 -14.31 -40.56 -12.71
C PHE A 16 -13.25 -40.31 -11.64
N PHE A 17 -12.00 -40.67 -11.96
CA PHE A 17 -10.84 -40.09 -11.29
C PHE A 17 -10.94 -38.59 -11.51
N PHE A 18 -11.47 -37.87 -10.52
CA PHE A 18 -11.24 -36.45 -10.40
C PHE A 18 -9.72 -36.31 -10.29
N LEU A 19 -9.07 -35.89 -11.38
CA LEU A 19 -7.72 -35.37 -11.29
C LEU A 19 -7.81 -34.18 -10.33
N SER A 20 -7.41 -34.38 -9.08
CA SER A 20 -7.19 -33.28 -8.16
C SER A 20 -6.19 -32.35 -8.84
N PRO A 21 -6.52 -31.06 -9.04
CA PRO A 21 -5.55 -30.11 -9.55
C PRO A 21 -4.33 -30.16 -8.62
N SER A 22 -3.15 -30.36 -9.19
CA SER A 22 -1.89 -30.27 -8.48
C SER A 22 -1.84 -28.90 -7.81
N ILE A 23 -1.92 -28.88 -6.48
CA ILE A 23 -1.72 -27.67 -5.68
C ILE A 23 -0.28 -27.23 -5.95
N SER A 24 -0.11 -26.07 -6.57
CA SER A 24 1.20 -25.44 -6.68
C SER A 24 1.78 -25.30 -5.28
N THR A 25 2.91 -25.96 -5.01
CA THR A 25 3.58 -25.92 -3.70
C THR A 25 4.32 -24.61 -3.47
N ASN A 26 4.52 -23.82 -4.52
CA ASN A 26 5.16 -22.52 -4.41
C ASN A 26 4.11 -21.45 -4.07
N PRO A 27 4.42 -20.55 -3.12
CA PRO A 27 3.56 -19.41 -2.84
C PRO A 27 3.39 -18.57 -4.13
N PRO A 28 2.24 -17.90 -4.30
CA PRO A 28 2.04 -17.00 -5.43
C PRO A 28 3.09 -15.89 -5.42
N THR A 29 3.33 -15.23 -6.55
CA THR A 29 4.14 -14.01 -6.59
C THR A 29 3.21 -12.80 -6.46
N PRO A 30 3.53 -11.79 -5.63
CA PRO A 30 2.73 -10.57 -5.55
C PRO A 30 2.77 -9.82 -6.87
N SER A 31 1.64 -9.23 -7.27
CA SER A 31 1.59 -8.44 -8.50
C SER A 31 2.22 -7.07 -8.26
N PRO A 32 3.08 -6.58 -9.19
CA PRO A 32 3.55 -5.21 -9.12
C PRO A 32 2.39 -4.22 -9.20
N TRP A 33 2.51 -3.08 -8.53
CA TRP A 33 1.59 -1.98 -8.75
C TRP A 33 1.67 -1.49 -10.20
N PRO A 34 0.52 -1.08 -10.80
CA PRO A 34 0.54 -0.37 -12.05
C PRO A 34 1.37 0.92 -11.94
N HIS A 35 1.99 1.34 -13.03
CA HIS A 35 2.79 2.57 -13.05
C HIS A 35 1.97 3.84 -12.75
N GLN A 36 0.67 3.81 -13.03
CA GLN A 36 -0.24 4.91 -12.75
C GLN A 36 -1.58 4.34 -12.28
N PHE A 37 -2.15 4.93 -11.24
CA PHE A 37 -3.52 4.63 -10.81
C PHE A 37 -4.07 5.72 -9.89
N HIS A 38 -5.39 5.72 -9.75
CA HIS A 38 -6.09 6.35 -8.64
C HIS A 38 -6.73 5.26 -7.77
N ALA A 39 -6.64 5.42 -6.45
CA ALA A 39 -7.35 4.58 -5.51
C ALA A 39 -8.13 5.44 -4.52
N LEU A 40 -9.40 5.08 -4.32
CA LEU A 40 -10.19 5.61 -3.22
C LEU A 40 -10.12 4.63 -2.05
N LEU A 41 -9.65 5.09 -0.89
CA LEU A 41 -9.54 4.28 0.31
C LEU A 41 -10.42 4.83 1.44
N PHE A 42 -10.99 3.91 2.20
CA PHE A 42 -11.58 4.19 3.50
C PHE A 42 -10.59 3.76 4.59
N MET A 43 -10.06 4.74 5.31
CA MET A 43 -9.08 4.54 6.38
C MET A 43 -9.78 4.52 7.73
N ASN A 44 -9.52 3.48 8.51
CA ASN A 44 -10.06 3.32 9.84
C ASN A 44 -8.96 3.07 10.87
N ARG A 45 -8.95 3.86 11.92
CA ARG A 45 -8.24 3.61 13.17
C ARG A 45 -9.16 4.00 14.31
N THR A 46 -8.97 3.44 15.50
CA THR A 46 -9.76 3.80 16.69
C THR A 46 -9.87 5.33 16.82
N ASN A 47 -11.10 5.84 16.83
CA ASN A 47 -11.44 7.28 16.89
C ASN A 47 -10.99 8.13 15.69
N THR A 48 -10.61 7.54 14.56
CA THR A 48 -10.22 8.27 13.34
C THR A 48 -10.72 7.55 12.10
N LEU A 49 -11.67 8.16 11.40
CA LEU A 49 -12.18 7.70 10.11
C LEU A 49 -11.85 8.73 9.04
N GLN A 50 -11.30 8.26 7.92
CA GLN A 50 -10.85 9.13 6.83
C GLN A 50 -11.21 8.55 5.47
N LYS A 51 -11.52 9.45 4.54
CA LYS A 51 -11.51 9.16 3.11
C LYS A 51 -10.12 9.56 2.58
N LEU A 52 -9.48 8.69 1.81
CA LEU A 52 -8.19 8.98 1.18
C LEU A 52 -8.30 8.78 -0.33
N ASP A 53 -7.99 9.82 -1.09
CA ASP A 53 -7.73 9.70 -2.53
C ASP A 53 -6.21 9.58 -2.73
N LEU A 54 -5.77 8.45 -3.30
CA LEU A 54 -4.38 8.16 -3.60
C LEU A 54 -4.17 8.26 -5.10
N TRP A 55 -3.36 9.22 -5.53
CA TRP A 55 -2.87 9.33 -6.90
C TRP A 55 -1.42 8.87 -6.95
N TYR A 56 -1.15 7.85 -7.75
CA TYR A 56 0.18 7.29 -7.93
C TYR A 56 0.63 7.48 -9.38
N ASP A 57 1.80 8.07 -9.59
CA ASP A 57 2.36 8.34 -10.91
C ASP A 57 3.88 8.09 -10.92
N TRP A 58 4.24 6.81 -11.08
CA TRP A 58 5.62 6.34 -11.07
C TRP A 58 6.48 6.94 -12.19
N PRO A 59 6.04 7.03 -13.46
CA PRO A 59 6.85 7.63 -14.53
C PRO A 59 7.29 9.07 -14.22
N ASN A 60 6.46 9.84 -13.50
CA ASN A 60 6.77 11.21 -13.09
C ASN A 60 7.29 11.30 -11.64
N GLY A 61 7.49 10.16 -10.98
CA GLY A 61 8.11 10.09 -9.65
C GLY A 61 7.33 10.81 -8.56
N ARG A 62 5.99 10.72 -8.58
CA ARG A 62 5.12 11.45 -7.65
C ARG A 62 3.97 10.59 -7.11
N ASN A 63 3.64 10.80 -5.84
CA ASN A 63 2.55 10.15 -5.12
C ASN A 63 1.79 11.21 -4.32
N PHE A 64 0.46 11.15 -4.30
CA PHE A 64 -0.34 12.18 -3.65
C PHE A 64 -1.50 11.57 -2.88
N ASN A 65 -1.44 11.69 -1.55
CA ASN A 65 -2.53 11.35 -0.65
C ASN A 65 -3.34 12.61 -0.33
N ILE A 66 -4.63 12.59 -0.64
CA ILE A 66 -5.59 13.63 -0.24
C ILE A 66 -6.51 13.03 0.81
N ILE A 67 -6.35 13.48 2.05
CA ILE A 67 -6.88 12.82 3.24
C ILE A 67 -7.94 13.73 3.87
N GLN A 68 -9.17 13.24 3.93
CA GLN A 68 -10.29 13.94 4.54
C GLN A 68 -10.75 13.20 5.80
N ASP A 69 -10.59 13.83 6.96
CA ASP A 69 -11.17 13.34 8.22
C ASP A 69 -12.70 13.49 8.18
N GLN A 70 -13.43 12.52 8.73
CA GLN A 70 -14.89 12.53 8.69
C GLN A 70 -15.52 13.70 9.47
N LEU A 71 -14.92 14.13 10.58
CA LEU A 71 -15.60 14.97 11.58
C LEU A 71 -15.18 16.45 11.60
N ASN A 72 -13.99 16.81 11.15
CA ASN A 72 -13.47 18.17 11.28
C ASN A 72 -13.50 18.97 9.96
N GLY A 73 -13.88 18.33 8.83
CA GLY A 73 -13.94 18.97 7.51
C GLY A 73 -12.58 19.38 6.93
N VAL A 74 -11.48 19.14 7.67
CA VAL A 74 -10.13 19.49 7.25
C VAL A 74 -9.64 18.44 6.25
N VAL A 75 -9.10 18.93 5.13
CA VAL A 75 -8.41 18.11 4.14
C VAL A 75 -6.91 18.33 4.30
N LYS A 76 -6.19 17.24 4.53
CA LYS A 76 -4.73 17.19 4.55
C LYS A 76 -4.24 16.63 3.22
N TYR A 77 -3.15 17.20 2.75
CA TYR A 77 -2.51 16.89 1.49
C TYR A 77 -1.11 16.39 1.80
N ASP A 78 -0.73 15.22 1.31
CA ASP A 78 0.62 14.67 1.42
C ASP A 78 1.13 14.35 0.02
N LEU A 79 1.92 15.29 -0.51
CA LEU A 79 2.50 15.25 -1.84
C LEU A 79 3.95 14.79 -1.75
N GLU A 80 4.20 13.58 -2.21
CA GLU A 80 5.47 12.87 -2.10
C GLU A 80 6.18 12.78 -3.46
N TRP A 81 7.50 12.95 -3.44
CA TRP A 81 8.36 12.86 -4.60
C TRP A 81 9.35 11.71 -4.48
N ASN A 82 9.76 11.17 -5.62
CA ASN A 82 10.71 10.05 -5.69
C ASN A 82 12.09 10.37 -5.10
N ASN A 83 12.44 11.66 -4.98
CA ASN A 83 13.67 12.10 -4.34
C ASN A 83 13.60 12.06 -2.80
N GLY A 84 12.46 11.64 -2.23
CA GLY A 84 12.25 11.54 -0.79
C GLY A 84 11.58 12.76 -0.16
N THR A 85 11.38 13.85 -0.89
CA THR A 85 10.69 15.03 -0.35
C THR A 85 9.18 14.79 -0.30
N SER A 86 8.56 15.05 0.84
CA SER A 86 7.11 15.13 1.04
C SER A 86 6.72 16.53 1.51
N PHE A 87 5.63 17.05 0.96
CA PHE A 87 4.95 18.26 1.40
C PHE A 87 3.63 17.87 2.04
N MET A 88 3.51 18.08 3.35
CA MET A 88 2.31 17.82 4.12
C MET A 88 1.63 19.15 4.45
N TYR A 89 0.46 19.43 3.87
CA TYR A 89 -0.18 20.75 3.99
C TYR A 89 -1.70 20.72 4.06
N THR A 90 -2.30 21.85 4.44
CA THR A 90 -3.74 22.13 4.38
C THR A 90 -4.00 23.29 3.44
N LEU A 91 -5.11 23.30 2.71
CA LEU A 91 -5.52 24.41 1.82
C LEU A 91 -6.53 25.38 2.46
N ASP A 92 -6.87 25.18 3.74
CA ASP A 92 -7.80 26.06 4.46
C ASP A 92 -7.27 27.50 4.46
N PRO A 93 -8.03 28.49 3.96
CA PRO A 93 -7.57 29.87 3.89
C PRO A 93 -7.28 30.50 5.26
N TYR A 94 -7.91 30.02 6.33
CA TYR A 94 -7.77 30.50 7.70
C TYR A 94 -6.78 29.67 8.53
N ASN A 95 -6.50 28.43 8.11
CA ASN A 95 -5.55 27.54 8.79
C ASN A 95 -4.59 26.86 7.81
N LYS A 96 -3.70 27.66 7.21
CA LYS A 96 -2.66 27.17 6.31
C LYS A 96 -1.50 26.60 7.13
N GLU A 97 -1.29 25.31 6.99
CA GLU A 97 -0.17 24.60 7.58
C GLU A 97 0.64 23.96 6.45
N CYS A 98 1.97 23.94 6.58
CA CYS A 98 2.82 23.13 5.72
C CYS A 98 4.04 22.64 6.49
N GLU A 99 4.32 21.35 6.37
CA GLU A 99 5.52 20.68 6.83
C GLU A 99 6.23 20.04 5.63
N VAL A 100 7.54 20.24 5.52
CA VAL A 100 8.36 19.62 4.48
C VAL A 100 9.24 18.57 5.14
N VAL A 101 9.07 17.32 4.73
CA VAL A 101 9.79 16.17 5.29
C VAL A 101 10.64 15.53 4.21
N HIS A 102 11.82 15.01 4.58
CA HIS A 102 12.66 14.23 3.68
C HIS A 102 12.80 12.79 4.19
N VAL A 103 12.17 11.87 3.47
CA VAL A 103 12.18 10.43 3.73
C VAL A 103 13.06 9.78 2.65
N GLY A 104 14.31 9.47 2.98
CA GLY A 104 15.39 9.13 2.03
C GLY A 104 15.20 7.91 1.11
N VAL A 105 14.00 7.30 1.06
CA VAL A 105 13.63 6.17 0.20
C VAL A 105 12.69 6.56 -0.96
N GLY A 106 12.05 7.74 -0.92
CA GLY A 106 11.10 8.18 -1.94
C GLY A 106 9.77 7.42 -1.93
N ILE A 107 8.98 7.59 -3.00
CA ILE A 107 7.70 6.89 -3.18
C ILE A 107 7.91 5.38 -3.39
N LEU A 108 6.91 4.58 -3.05
CA LEU A 108 6.96 3.14 -3.28
C LEU A 108 7.16 2.82 -4.76
N ARG A 109 8.09 1.90 -5.04
CA ARG A 109 8.29 1.37 -6.39
C ARG A 109 7.17 0.39 -6.76
N PRO A 110 6.92 0.16 -8.06
CA PRO A 110 5.92 -0.83 -8.50
C PRO A 110 6.10 -2.22 -7.86
N ASP A 111 7.35 -2.64 -7.66
CA ASP A 111 7.74 -3.92 -7.10
C ASP A 111 7.87 -3.93 -5.56
N TRP A 112 7.36 -2.93 -4.85
CA TRP A 112 7.62 -2.74 -3.42
C TRP A 112 7.29 -3.97 -2.54
N LEU A 113 6.40 -4.86 -2.99
CA LEU A 113 6.01 -6.08 -2.28
C LEU A 113 6.92 -7.29 -2.57
N GLU A 114 7.88 -7.18 -3.49
CA GLU A 114 8.87 -8.23 -3.78
C GLU A 114 9.65 -8.63 -2.51
N GLY A 115 9.83 -9.92 -2.27
CA GLY A 115 10.46 -10.43 -1.05
C GLY A 115 9.57 -10.28 0.21
N GLY A 116 8.29 -9.95 0.06
CA GLY A 116 7.31 -10.04 1.14
C GLY A 116 7.10 -11.48 1.62
N ASN A 117 6.66 -11.63 2.86
CA ASN A 117 6.35 -12.91 3.47
C ASN A 117 4.90 -13.30 3.16
N TYR A 118 4.68 -14.45 2.51
CA TYR A 118 3.34 -14.94 2.20
C TYR A 118 2.71 -15.59 3.43
N LEU A 119 1.52 -15.12 3.83
CA LEU A 119 0.84 -15.60 5.03
C LEU A 119 -0.31 -16.58 4.71
N GLY A 120 -0.66 -16.75 3.43
CA GLY A 120 -1.78 -17.59 3.00
C GLY A 120 -2.93 -16.78 2.42
N GLN A 121 -4.13 -17.36 2.48
CA GLN A 121 -5.34 -16.76 1.94
C GLN A 121 -6.37 -16.45 3.01
N GLU A 122 -7.05 -15.31 2.89
CA GLU A 122 -8.11 -14.88 3.81
C GLU A 122 -9.29 -14.31 3.02
N ARG A 123 -10.51 -14.46 3.55
CA ARG A 123 -11.70 -13.84 2.96
C ARG A 123 -11.94 -12.45 3.57
N VAL A 124 -11.87 -11.41 2.75
CA VAL A 124 -12.01 -10.00 3.17
C VAL A 124 -12.89 -9.25 2.18
N ASP A 125 -13.88 -8.49 2.65
CA ASP A 125 -14.78 -7.66 1.82
C ASP A 125 -15.42 -8.42 0.64
N ASN A 126 -15.70 -9.70 0.85
CA ASN A 126 -16.20 -10.69 -0.13
C ASN A 126 -15.20 -11.19 -1.18
N PHE A 127 -13.94 -10.78 -1.11
CA PHE A 127 -12.82 -11.30 -1.90
C PHE A 127 -12.11 -12.44 -1.18
N LEU A 128 -11.56 -13.39 -1.93
CA LEU A 128 -10.53 -14.29 -1.42
C LEU A 128 -9.19 -13.65 -1.75
N CYS A 129 -8.41 -13.29 -0.74
CA CYS A 129 -7.18 -12.54 -0.92
C CYS A 129 -5.95 -13.38 -0.59
N ASN A 130 -4.89 -13.23 -1.37
CA ASN A 130 -3.53 -13.54 -0.95
C ASN A 130 -3.09 -12.49 0.08
N VAL A 131 -2.46 -12.92 1.16
CA VAL A 131 -1.99 -12.03 2.23
C VAL A 131 -0.48 -12.03 2.27
N TRP A 132 0.09 -10.83 2.24
CA TRP A 132 1.53 -10.60 2.34
C TRP A 132 1.83 -9.68 3.51
N GLU A 133 2.92 -9.96 4.21
CA GLU A 133 3.55 -9.06 5.16
C GLU A 133 4.85 -8.52 4.56
N LYS A 134 5.12 -7.22 4.77
CA LYS A 134 6.39 -6.63 4.36
C LYS A 134 6.98 -5.81 5.50
N VAL A 135 8.20 -6.20 5.90
CA VAL A 135 9.07 -5.52 6.89
C VAL A 135 8.37 -5.11 8.19
N ASP A 136 7.43 -5.93 8.68
CA ASP A 136 6.59 -5.68 9.87
C ASP A 136 5.83 -4.34 9.85
N PHE A 137 5.72 -3.73 8.66
CA PHE A 137 5.16 -2.40 8.46
C PHE A 137 3.72 -2.48 7.95
N ILE A 138 3.47 -3.38 6.99
CA ILE A 138 2.20 -3.49 6.28
C ILE A 138 1.82 -4.94 6.01
N TRP A 139 0.53 -5.24 6.19
CA TRP A 139 -0.13 -6.43 5.68
C TRP A 139 -1.00 -6.06 4.49
N TYR A 140 -0.74 -6.68 3.35
CA TYR A 140 -1.34 -6.36 2.07
C TYR A 140 -2.20 -7.51 1.57
N TYR A 141 -3.47 -7.20 1.30
CA TYR A 141 -4.45 -8.15 0.81
C TYR A 141 -4.70 -7.88 -0.68
N GLU A 142 -4.32 -8.86 -1.50
CA GLU A 142 -4.49 -8.84 -2.96
C GLU A 142 -5.55 -9.87 -3.35
N ASP A 143 -6.59 -9.48 -4.10
CA ASP A 143 -7.57 -10.43 -4.60
C ASP A 143 -6.91 -11.52 -5.47
N VAL A 144 -7.19 -12.79 -5.17
CA VAL A 144 -6.59 -13.93 -5.85
C VAL A 144 -6.89 -13.92 -7.36
N VAL A 145 -8.10 -13.50 -7.72
CA VAL A 145 -8.61 -13.54 -9.11
C VAL A 145 -8.15 -12.34 -9.92
N THR A 146 -8.45 -11.12 -9.46
CA THR A 146 -8.20 -9.90 -10.23
C THR A 146 -6.85 -9.26 -9.97
N LYS A 147 -6.12 -9.74 -8.94
CA LYS A 147 -4.82 -9.20 -8.53
C LYS A 147 -4.84 -7.76 -8.03
N ARG A 148 -6.02 -7.21 -7.77
CA ARG A 148 -6.17 -5.84 -7.26
C ARG A 148 -5.96 -5.77 -5.75
N PRO A 149 -5.48 -4.64 -5.21
CA PRO A 149 -5.54 -4.36 -3.78
C PRO A 149 -6.97 -4.41 -3.25
N VAL A 150 -7.16 -5.00 -2.08
CA VAL A 150 -8.45 -5.03 -1.37
C VAL A 150 -8.36 -4.32 -0.03
N LYS A 151 -7.33 -4.63 0.77
CA LYS A 151 -7.16 -4.11 2.13
C LYS A 151 -5.70 -3.99 2.49
N TRP A 152 -5.34 -2.93 3.21
CA TRP A 152 -4.02 -2.77 3.82
C TRP A 152 -4.18 -2.60 5.33
N ILE A 153 -3.28 -3.19 6.11
CA ILE A 153 -3.20 -2.95 7.55
C ILE A 153 -1.81 -2.44 7.82
N PHE A 154 -1.71 -1.28 8.46
CA PHE A 154 -0.44 -0.67 8.84
C PHE A 154 -0.14 -0.98 10.31
N TYR A 155 1.14 -1.12 10.66
CA TYR A 155 1.60 -1.33 12.04
C TYR A 155 1.12 -0.24 13.01
N THR A 156 0.77 0.95 12.49
CA THR A 156 0.20 2.07 13.26
C THR A 156 -1.26 1.86 13.67
N GLY A 157 -1.87 0.72 13.31
CA GLY A 157 -3.26 0.39 13.60
C GLY A 157 -4.28 0.97 12.62
N TYR A 158 -3.83 1.58 11.51
CA TYR A 158 -4.74 1.94 10.43
C TYR A 158 -5.07 0.73 9.57
N THR A 159 -6.35 0.57 9.25
CA THR A 159 -6.83 -0.34 8.21
C THR A 159 -7.36 0.48 7.05
N ALA A 160 -6.81 0.27 5.87
CA ALA A 160 -7.27 0.85 4.61
C ALA A 160 -8.11 -0.18 3.86
N HIS A 161 -9.37 0.15 3.56
CA HIS A 161 -10.19 -0.61 2.64
C HIS A 161 -10.18 0.08 1.28
N VAL A 162 -9.88 -0.66 0.22
CA VAL A 162 -9.80 -0.10 -1.14
C VAL A 162 -11.19 -0.15 -1.77
N MET A 163 -11.78 1.02 -1.95
CA MET A 163 -13.14 1.19 -2.46
C MET A 163 -13.16 1.19 -3.99
N THR A 164 -12.22 1.89 -4.62
CA THR A 164 -11.99 1.89 -6.07
C THR A 164 -10.50 1.78 -6.36
N PHE A 165 -10.17 1.22 -7.52
CA PHE A 165 -8.79 1.09 -8.02
C PHE A 165 -8.79 1.23 -9.54
N GLU A 166 -8.44 2.42 -10.01
CA GLU A 166 -8.55 2.85 -11.40
C GLU A 166 -7.17 2.85 -12.05
N VAL A 167 -6.82 1.74 -12.70
CA VAL A 167 -5.54 1.57 -13.37
C VAL A 167 -5.41 2.54 -14.55
N GLY A 168 -4.30 3.25 -14.61
CA GLY A 168 -4.01 4.23 -15.67
C GLY A 168 -4.64 5.60 -15.45
N ALA A 169 -5.39 5.80 -14.36
CA ALA A 169 -5.89 7.13 -14.01
C ALA A 169 -4.72 8.07 -13.68
N VAL A 170 -4.84 9.32 -14.13
CA VAL A 170 -3.84 10.37 -13.95
C VAL A 170 -4.49 11.64 -13.45
N LEU A 171 -3.76 12.39 -12.63
CA LEU A 171 -4.15 13.71 -12.16
C LEU A 171 -3.44 14.77 -13.00
N ASP A 172 -4.16 15.83 -13.41
CA ASP A 172 -3.59 16.90 -14.22
C ASP A 172 -2.37 17.55 -13.54
N ASP A 173 -1.32 17.83 -14.31
CA ASP A 173 -0.04 18.36 -13.83
C ASP A 173 -0.13 19.57 -12.88
N PRO A 174 -1.01 20.56 -13.10
CA PRO A 174 -1.16 21.69 -12.17
C PRO A 174 -1.58 21.29 -10.75
N ASN A 175 -2.25 20.16 -10.58
CA ASN A 175 -2.73 19.70 -9.28
C ASN A 175 -1.64 19.01 -8.45
N TRP A 176 -0.46 18.76 -9.03
CA TRP A 176 0.70 18.19 -8.33
C TRP A 176 1.60 19.26 -7.69
N GLN A 177 1.16 20.51 -7.60
CA GLN A 177 1.96 21.61 -7.07
C GLN A 177 1.68 21.83 -5.58
N ALA A 178 2.75 21.80 -4.78
CA ALA A 178 2.69 22.27 -3.40
C ALA A 178 2.41 23.80 -3.37
N PRO A 179 1.66 24.30 -2.39
CA PRO A 179 1.41 25.73 -2.25
C PRO A 179 2.67 26.55 -1.97
N LEU A 180 2.68 27.82 -2.40
CA LEU A 180 3.84 28.72 -2.26
C LEU A 180 4.33 28.87 -0.81
N TYR A 181 3.44 28.83 0.19
CA TYR A 181 3.84 29.00 1.59
C TYR A 181 4.67 27.82 2.13
N CYS A 182 4.64 26.66 1.47
CA CYS A 182 5.52 25.53 1.80
C CYS A 182 7.01 25.83 1.56
N PHE A 183 7.33 26.88 0.80
CA PHE A 183 8.70 27.26 0.47
C PHE A 183 9.22 28.46 1.29
N SER A 184 8.40 29.00 2.20
CA SER A 184 8.71 30.24 2.94
C SER A 184 9.74 30.05 4.07
N GLU A 185 9.86 28.85 4.65
CA GLU A 185 10.91 28.53 5.62
C GLU A 185 12.30 28.52 4.97
N ALA A 186 12.39 28.10 3.69
CA ALA A 186 13.64 28.16 2.90
C ALA A 186 14.09 29.60 2.60
N GLU A 187 13.21 30.60 2.71
CA GLU A 187 13.61 32.02 2.67
C GLU A 187 14.20 32.50 4.00
N LYS A 188 13.75 31.98 5.15
CA LYS A 188 14.32 32.33 6.46
C LYS A 188 15.74 31.80 6.64
N GLU A 189 16.03 30.60 6.11
CA GLU A 189 17.38 30.02 6.12
C GLU A 189 18.37 30.76 5.22
N ARG A 190 17.91 31.37 4.12
CA ARG A 190 18.77 32.21 3.24
C ARG A 190 19.13 33.58 3.83
N VAL A 191 18.41 34.03 4.86
CA VAL A 191 18.59 35.35 5.49
C VAL A 191 19.40 35.26 6.80
N SER A 192 19.72 34.06 7.28
CA SER A 192 20.45 33.86 8.53
C SER A 192 21.96 33.65 8.27
N PRO A 193 22.86 34.46 8.85
CA PRO A 193 24.29 34.24 8.74
C PRO A 193 24.68 32.99 9.56
N ILE A 194 25.53 32.17 8.94
CA ILE A 194 26.15 30.93 9.42
C ILE A 194 26.32 30.92 10.96
N LEU A 195 25.59 30.02 11.62
CA LEU A 195 25.96 29.48 12.94
C LEU A 195 25.75 27.96 12.95
N GLU A 196 26.79 27.27 13.37
CA GLU A 196 27.02 25.82 13.35
C GLU A 196 26.19 25.03 14.40
N PRO A 197 26.22 23.67 14.38
CA PRO A 197 25.02 22.84 14.46
C PRO A 197 24.63 22.42 15.88
N ALA A 198 23.33 22.51 16.18
CA ALA A 198 22.76 21.90 17.37
C ALA A 198 22.14 20.53 17.03
N MET A 199 22.83 19.47 17.46
CA MET A 199 22.31 18.11 17.53
C MET A 199 20.93 18.07 18.20
N LYS A 200 19.92 17.59 17.47
CA LYS A 200 18.77 16.90 18.05
C LYS A 200 18.37 15.77 17.09
N GLY A 201 19.00 14.62 17.28
CA GLY A 201 18.64 13.37 16.62
C GLY A 201 17.26 12.92 17.08
N GLY A 202 16.26 13.20 16.26
CA GLY A 202 14.88 12.77 16.43
C GLY A 202 14.74 11.26 16.29
N SER A 203 13.81 10.73 17.07
CA SER A 203 13.45 9.32 17.30
C SER A 203 13.02 8.51 16.07
N PHE A 204 13.29 8.95 14.85
CA PHE A 204 12.95 8.24 13.61
C PHE A 204 14.18 7.55 12.97
N SER A 205 15.39 8.06 13.22
CA SER A 205 16.63 7.52 12.65
C SER A 205 17.09 6.19 13.29
N ARG A 206 16.55 5.82 14.45
CA ARG A 206 16.96 4.59 15.17
C ARG A 206 16.37 3.30 14.58
N LEU A 207 15.40 3.39 13.65
CA LEU A 207 14.70 2.23 13.11
C LEU A 207 15.32 1.65 11.82
N MET A 208 16.26 2.36 11.17
CA MET A 208 16.90 1.89 9.93
C MET A 208 18.35 1.45 10.12
N ARG A 209 18.83 1.41 11.37
CA ARG A 209 20.16 0.89 11.73
C ARG A 209 20.02 -0.46 12.42
N GLY A 210 19.41 -1.40 11.70
CA GLY A 210 19.02 -2.70 12.25
C GLY A 210 19.18 -3.85 11.27
N ILE A 211 19.97 -3.71 10.20
CA ILE A 211 20.45 -4.85 9.42
C ILE A 211 21.86 -4.52 8.96
N ASP A 212 22.86 -4.90 9.76
CA ASP A 212 24.18 -5.26 9.24
C ASP A 212 24.46 -6.66 9.75
N HIS A 213 24.53 -7.60 8.81
CA HIS A 213 25.01 -8.94 9.06
C HIS A 213 26.47 -8.86 9.51
N THR A 214 26.79 -9.51 10.63
CA THR A 214 28.14 -10.08 10.82
C THR A 214 27.99 -11.53 11.23
N ALA A 215 28.41 -12.40 10.32
CA ALA A 215 28.97 -13.68 10.65
C ALA A 215 30.30 -13.48 11.41
N ASP A 216 30.69 -14.56 12.09
CA ASP A 216 31.99 -14.89 12.69
C ASP A 216 32.22 -14.68 14.20
N ASP A 217 32.63 -15.82 14.75
CA ASP A 217 33.44 -16.15 15.93
C ASP A 217 32.82 -16.38 17.33
N MET A 218 33.04 -17.64 17.74
CA MET A 218 32.97 -18.33 19.05
C MET A 218 31.61 -18.84 19.58
#